data_AF-B0WP26-F1
#
_entry.id   AF-B0WP26-F1
#
_cell.length_a   1.000
_cell.length_b   1.000
_cell.length_c   1.000
_cell.angle_alpha   90.00
_cell.angle_beta   90.00
_cell.angle_gamma   90.00
#
_symmetry.space_group_name_H-M   'P 1'
#
loop_
_entity.id
_entity.type
_entity.pdbx_description
1 polymer ?
#
loop_
_entity_poly.entity_id
_entity_poly.type
_entity_poly.pdbx_seq_one_letter_code
_entity_poly.pdbx_strand_id
1 'polypeptide(L)'
;MFKTSERNPLLEVFCHTHHLLVEAGIMNHWKPQWKEDVSMKLTGCVLWILYTTKVTVSFNPEALDYVLRTIAYLKRVDSGVLSCVFYDLTLQHTFDNILGAILKSPQLDQVVKYVISGSYEDDRPKLPRDPSVLLIHAGNDAVHLGHPETIRSLVLTLRLFNPATNVLVFVNQSDELCMKLTGCVLWILYTTKVTVSFNPEALDYVLRTIAYLKRVDSGVLSCVFYDLTLQHTFDNILGAILKSPQLDQVVKYVISGSYEDDRPKLPRDPSVLLIHAGNDAVHLGHPETIRSLVLTLRLFNPATNVLVFVNQSDELLFPTRGMSTGWTKRHGFSTPWLLSANILVVICTVYSLYSA
;
A
#
# COMPACT_ATOMS: atom_id res chain seq x y z
N MET A 1 21.60 -25.55 7.32
CA MET A 1 22.18 -26.33 8.44
C MET A 1 21.83 -25.58 9.72
N PHE A 2 21.03 -26.18 10.60
CA PHE A 2 20.62 -25.53 11.86
C PHE A 2 21.85 -25.33 12.74
N LYS A 3 22.03 -24.12 13.28
CA LYS A 3 23.11 -23.80 14.22
C LYS A 3 22.50 -23.27 15.50
N THR A 4 22.90 -23.85 16.62
CA THR A 4 22.62 -23.32 17.96
C THR A 4 23.94 -22.83 18.57
N SER A 5 23.87 -21.82 19.44
CA SER A 5 25.04 -21.27 20.13
C SER A 5 25.67 -22.25 21.14
N GLU A 6 24.91 -23.26 21.58
CA GLU A 6 25.34 -24.29 22.52
C GLU A 6 25.13 -25.70 21.95
N ARG A 7 25.91 -26.67 22.44
CA ARG A 7 25.74 -28.10 22.09
C ARG A 7 24.44 -28.63 22.70
N ASN A 8 23.38 -28.66 21.91
CA ASN A 8 22.10 -29.22 22.32
C ASN A 8 21.99 -30.69 21.84
N PRO A 9 21.84 -31.68 22.74
CA PRO A 9 21.70 -33.09 22.35
C PRO A 9 20.43 -33.37 21.53
N LEU A 10 19.44 -32.48 21.55
CA LEU A 10 18.23 -32.57 20.72
C LEU A 10 18.45 -32.10 19.29
N LEU A 11 19.58 -31.48 18.97
CA LEU A 11 19.87 -30.98 17.62
C LEU A 11 19.88 -32.13 16.59
N GLU A 12 20.39 -33.30 16.98
CA GLU A 12 20.43 -34.48 16.12
C GLU A 12 19.03 -35.02 15.80
N VAL A 13 18.19 -35.12 16.84
CA VAL A 13 16.77 -35.52 16.70
C VAL A 13 16.01 -34.52 15.83
N PHE A 14 16.26 -33.23 16.02
CA PHE A 14 15.65 -32.17 15.22
C PHE A 14 16.09 -32.22 13.76
N CYS A 15 17.38 -32.42 13.49
CA CYS A 15 17.90 -32.57 12.12
C CYS A 15 17.30 -33.79 11.41
N HIS A 16 17.20 -34.91 12.12
CA HIS A 16 16.57 -36.12 11.60
C HIS A 16 15.08 -35.91 11.30
N THR A 17 14.34 -35.31 12.23
CA THR A 17 12.91 -35.00 12.03
C THR A 17 12.69 -34.04 10.87
N HIS A 18 13.51 -32.98 10.76
CA HIS A 18 13.44 -32.06 9.64
C HIS A 18 13.73 -32.75 8.29
N HIS A 19 14.71 -33.65 8.25
CA HIS A 19 15.01 -34.43 7.03
C HIS A 19 13.81 -35.27 6.61
N LEU A 20 13.18 -35.99 7.55
CA LEU A 20 11.97 -36.77 7.28
C LEU A 20 10.81 -35.91 6.77
N LEU A 21 10.58 -34.73 7.36
CA LEU A 21 9.53 -33.81 6.91
C LEU A 21 9.79 -33.23 5.51
N VAL A 22 11.06 -33.05 5.13
CA VAL A 22 11.45 -32.62 3.77
C VAL A 22 11.27 -33.76 2.77
N GLU A 23 11.75 -34.96 3.08
CA GLU A 23 11.64 -36.13 2.21
C GLU A 23 10.18 -36.56 2.00
N ALA A 24 9.35 -36.47 3.03
CA ALA A 24 7.92 -36.71 2.95
C ALA A 24 7.16 -35.62 2.16
N GLY A 25 7.83 -34.55 1.73
CA GLY A 25 7.21 -33.44 0.99
C GLY A 25 6.32 -32.52 1.84
N ILE A 26 6.17 -32.79 3.15
CA ILE A 26 5.33 -32.02 4.07
C ILE A 26 5.77 -30.56 4.14
N MET A 27 7.08 -30.31 4.16
CA MET A 27 7.63 -28.94 4.16
C MET A 27 7.26 -28.16 2.89
N ASN A 28 7.13 -28.83 1.74
CA ASN A 28 6.70 -28.19 0.50
C ASN A 28 5.20 -27.89 0.48
N HIS A 29 4.40 -28.64 1.25
CA HIS A 29 2.96 -28.41 1.41
C HIS A 29 2.67 -27.30 2.43
N TRP A 30 3.40 -27.25 3.54
CA TRP A 30 3.21 -26.23 4.59
C TRP A 30 3.80 -24.87 4.23
N LYS A 31 4.86 -24.80 3.41
CA LYS A 31 5.47 -23.53 2.99
C LYS A 31 4.46 -22.54 2.36
N PRO A 32 3.64 -22.93 1.38
CA PRO A 32 2.59 -22.07 0.83
C PRO A 32 1.54 -21.66 1.87
N GLN A 33 1.07 -22.60 2.71
CA GLN A 33 0.08 -22.31 3.76
C GLN A 33 0.60 -21.31 4.79
N TRP A 34 1.82 -21.49 5.29
CA TRP A 34 2.44 -20.55 6.23
C TRP A 34 2.69 -19.18 5.61
N LYS A 35 2.97 -19.13 4.31
CA LYS A 35 3.13 -17.88 3.57
C LYS A 35 1.81 -17.11 3.48
N GLU A 36 0.71 -17.80 3.20
CA GLU A 36 -0.64 -17.21 3.20
C GLU A 36 -1.03 -16.74 4.60
N ASP A 37 -0.75 -17.52 5.63
CA ASP A 37 -1.03 -17.18 7.04
C ASP A 37 -0.22 -15.99 7.55
N VAL A 38 1.07 -15.90 7.24
CA VAL A 38 1.93 -14.78 7.65
C VAL A 38 1.55 -13.51 6.89
N SER A 39 1.26 -13.61 5.58
CA SER A 39 0.77 -12.48 4.79
C SER A 39 -0.56 -11.94 5.32
N MET A 40 -1.51 -12.83 5.69
CA MET A 40 -2.77 -12.41 6.30
C MET A 40 -2.59 -11.73 7.65
N LYS A 41 -1.66 -12.22 8.49
CA LYS A 41 -1.32 -11.59 9.77
C LYS A 41 -0.74 -10.19 9.56
N LEU A 42 0.16 -10.03 8.59
CA LEU A 42 0.82 -8.75 8.29
C LEU A 42 -0.15 -7.67 7.84
N THR A 43 -1.01 -8.02 6.90
CA THR A 43 -2.08 -7.14 6.45
C THR A 43 -3.03 -6.84 7.61
N GLY A 44 -3.42 -7.88 8.38
CA GLY A 44 -4.24 -7.77 9.58
C GLY A 44 -3.64 -6.88 10.66
N CYS A 45 -2.32 -6.79 10.74
CA CYS A 45 -1.63 -5.94 11.69
C CYS A 45 -1.63 -4.47 11.27
N VAL A 46 -1.28 -4.13 10.02
CA VAL A 46 -1.41 -2.75 9.50
C VAL A 46 -2.86 -2.26 9.63
N LEU A 47 -3.82 -3.14 9.33
CA LEU A 47 -5.24 -2.97 9.59
C LEU A 47 -5.58 -2.69 11.06
N TRP A 48 -4.99 -3.45 11.99
CA TRP A 48 -5.22 -3.31 13.43
C TRP A 48 -4.63 -2.02 14.01
N ILE A 49 -3.52 -1.53 13.46
CA ILE A 49 -2.96 -0.20 13.80
C ILE A 49 -3.98 0.89 13.44
N LEU A 50 -4.53 0.82 12.24
CA LEU A 50 -5.55 1.75 11.74
C LEU A 50 -6.90 1.58 12.50
N TYR A 51 -7.22 0.37 12.98
CA TYR A 51 -8.43 0.02 13.76
C TYR A 51 -8.54 0.73 15.12
N THR A 52 -7.41 1.09 15.77
CA THR A 52 -7.47 1.68 17.12
C THR A 52 -7.68 3.20 17.15
N THR A 53 -7.59 3.86 16.01
CA THR A 53 -7.90 5.28 15.84
C THR A 53 -9.36 5.43 15.41
N LYS A 54 -10.25 5.84 16.33
CA LYS A 54 -11.62 6.21 15.97
C LYS A 54 -11.61 7.51 15.17
N VAL A 55 -12.11 7.47 13.94
CA VAL A 55 -12.17 8.62 13.03
C VAL A 55 -13.54 8.65 12.38
N THR A 56 -14.18 9.81 12.40
CA THR A 56 -15.37 10.12 11.61
C THR A 56 -14.94 10.90 10.38
N VAL A 57 -15.36 10.49 9.18
CA VAL A 57 -15.09 11.23 7.94
C VAL A 57 -16.40 11.77 7.39
N SER A 58 -16.44 13.09 7.22
CA SER A 58 -17.38 13.81 6.36
C SER A 58 -16.72 14.07 5.01
N PHE A 59 -17.52 14.38 3.97
CA PHE A 59 -17.02 14.87 2.68
C PHE A 59 -15.90 15.89 2.88
N ASN A 60 -14.69 15.56 2.39
CA ASN A 60 -13.54 16.44 2.53
C ASN A 60 -13.24 17.17 1.21
N PRO A 61 -13.46 18.49 1.13
CA PRO A 61 -13.19 19.27 -0.07
C PRO A 61 -11.71 19.30 -0.47
N GLU A 62 -10.79 19.14 0.47
CA GLU A 62 -9.35 19.07 0.22
C GLU A 62 -8.95 17.76 -0.47
N ALA A 63 -9.57 16.64 -0.06
CA ALA A 63 -9.36 15.35 -0.71
C ALA A 63 -9.84 15.39 -2.17
N LEU A 64 -10.98 16.04 -2.43
CA LEU A 64 -11.47 16.27 -3.79
C LEU A 64 -10.50 17.14 -4.61
N ASP A 65 -10.06 18.29 -4.07
CA ASP A 65 -9.10 19.17 -4.75
C ASP A 65 -7.78 18.44 -5.07
N TYR A 66 -7.27 17.67 -4.11
CA TYR A 66 -6.07 16.86 -4.28
C TYR A 66 -6.20 15.85 -5.44
N VAL A 67 -7.31 15.10 -5.51
CA VAL A 67 -7.54 14.12 -6.57
C VAL A 67 -7.64 14.80 -7.93
N LEU A 68 -8.39 15.91 -8.02
CA LEU A 68 -8.53 16.67 -9.27
C LEU A 68 -7.17 17.18 -9.75
N ARG A 69 -6.34 17.72 -8.86
CA ARG A 69 -4.98 18.16 -9.20
C ARG A 69 -4.08 17.01 -9.62
N THR A 70 -4.21 15.85 -8.97
CA THR A 70 -3.44 14.65 -9.31
C THR A 70 -3.77 14.18 -10.72
N ILE A 71 -5.05 14.09 -11.06
CA ILE A 71 -5.50 13.72 -12.41
C ILE A 71 -5.06 14.78 -13.44
N ALA A 72 -5.22 16.07 -13.13
CA ALA A 72 -4.77 17.15 -14.00
C ALA A 72 -3.25 17.15 -14.23
N TYR A 73 -2.47 16.78 -13.21
CA TYR A 73 -1.03 16.59 -13.32
C TYR A 73 -0.68 15.40 -14.21
N LEU A 74 -1.28 14.24 -13.97
CA LEU A 74 -1.05 13.04 -14.79
C LEU A 74 -1.38 13.32 -16.26
N LYS A 75 -2.47 14.04 -16.53
CA LYS A 75 -2.82 14.49 -17.88
C LYS A 75 -1.76 15.39 -18.51
N ARG A 76 -1.04 16.20 -17.73
CA ARG A 76 -0.01 17.12 -18.24
C ARG A 76 1.30 16.39 -18.55
N VAL A 77 1.62 15.37 -17.77
CA VAL A 77 2.89 14.62 -17.88
C VAL A 77 2.78 13.49 -18.89
N ASP A 78 1.63 12.83 -18.96
CA ASP A 78 1.39 11.79 -19.95
C ASP A 78 1.10 12.44 -21.32
N SER A 79 1.85 12.01 -22.33
CA SER A 79 1.65 12.46 -23.72
C SER A 79 0.41 11.84 -24.38
N GLY A 80 -0.20 10.85 -23.75
CA GLY A 80 -1.39 10.14 -24.23
C GLY A 80 -2.72 10.74 -23.80
N VAL A 81 -3.80 10.11 -24.27
CA VAL A 81 -5.16 10.40 -23.78
C VAL A 81 -5.31 9.76 -22.40
N LEU A 82 -5.39 10.61 -21.37
CA LEU A 82 -5.62 10.14 -20.01
C LEU A 82 -6.97 9.43 -19.92
N SER A 83 -6.95 8.17 -19.51
CA SER A 83 -8.15 7.37 -19.28
C SER A 83 -8.25 6.99 -17.80
N CYS A 84 -9.45 7.15 -17.25
CA CYS A 84 -9.74 6.87 -15.85
C CYS A 84 -10.91 5.89 -15.74
N VAL A 85 -10.76 4.89 -14.88
CA VAL A 85 -11.84 4.00 -14.48
C VAL A 85 -12.31 4.42 -13.09
N PHE A 86 -13.60 4.69 -12.95
CA PHE A 86 -14.28 5.05 -11.71
C PHE A 86 -15.12 3.87 -11.28
N TYR A 87 -14.69 3.19 -10.22
CA TYR A 87 -15.34 2.01 -9.70
C TYR A 87 -16.01 2.33 -8.37
N ASP A 88 -17.33 2.46 -8.39
CA ASP A 88 -18.12 2.60 -7.17
C ASP A 88 -18.67 1.23 -6.76
N LEU A 89 -18.23 0.75 -5.59
CA LEU A 89 -18.68 -0.53 -5.04
C LEU A 89 -20.09 -0.44 -4.44
N THR A 90 -20.64 0.76 -4.24
CA THR A 90 -22.00 0.92 -3.74
C THR A 90 -23.04 0.43 -4.73
N LEU A 91 -23.97 -0.39 -4.26
CA LEU A 91 -25.16 -0.78 -5.02
C LEU A 91 -26.31 0.22 -4.85
N GLN A 92 -26.32 0.98 -3.74
CA GLN A 92 -27.33 1.97 -3.41
C GLN A 92 -26.70 3.37 -3.50
N HIS A 93 -27.37 4.30 -4.20
CA HIS A 93 -26.91 5.68 -4.40
C HIS A 93 -25.52 5.78 -5.08
N THR A 94 -25.33 5.03 -6.17
CA THR A 94 -24.11 5.08 -6.99
C THR A 94 -23.72 6.52 -7.31
N PHE A 95 -22.50 6.89 -7.00
CA PHE A 95 -21.93 8.22 -7.21
C PHE A 95 -22.58 9.36 -6.42
N ASP A 96 -23.31 9.09 -5.34
CA ASP A 96 -23.64 10.12 -4.34
C ASP A 96 -22.52 10.25 -3.31
N ASN A 97 -21.29 10.43 -3.81
CA ASN A 97 -20.06 10.43 -3.02
C ASN A 97 -18.96 11.22 -3.76
N ILE A 98 -17.73 11.13 -3.27
CA ILE A 98 -16.59 11.84 -3.86
C ILE A 98 -16.37 11.49 -5.34
N LEU A 99 -16.62 10.25 -5.78
CA LEU A 99 -16.50 9.90 -7.20
C LEU A 99 -17.52 10.66 -8.04
N GLY A 100 -18.75 10.84 -7.56
CA GLY A 100 -19.73 11.66 -8.25
C GLY A 100 -19.31 13.12 -8.38
N ALA A 101 -18.71 13.67 -7.32
CA ALA A 101 -18.16 15.02 -7.36
C ALA A 101 -16.99 15.13 -8.37
N ILE A 102 -16.11 14.12 -8.42
CA ILE A 102 -15.01 14.06 -9.40
C ILE A 102 -15.55 13.94 -10.83
N LEU A 103 -16.52 13.05 -11.06
CA LEU A 103 -17.12 12.82 -12.39
C LEU A 103 -17.78 14.09 -12.95
N LYS A 104 -18.42 14.88 -12.10
CA LYS A 104 -19.06 16.17 -12.44
C LYS A 104 -18.09 17.34 -12.57
N SER A 105 -16.81 17.16 -12.22
CA SER A 105 -15.83 18.25 -12.26
C SER A 105 -15.48 18.64 -13.70
N PRO A 106 -15.63 19.92 -14.08
CA PRO A 106 -15.29 20.40 -15.43
C PRO A 106 -13.79 20.32 -15.72
N GLN A 107 -12.95 20.22 -14.68
CA GLN A 107 -11.50 20.04 -14.85
C GLN A 107 -11.16 18.73 -15.59
N LEU A 108 -12.09 17.77 -15.60
CA LEU A 108 -11.91 16.45 -16.19
C LEU A 108 -12.66 16.27 -17.52
N ASP A 109 -13.12 17.34 -18.17
CA ASP A 109 -13.91 17.25 -19.42
C ASP A 109 -13.16 16.58 -20.58
N GLN A 110 -11.82 16.65 -20.57
CA GLN A 110 -10.96 16.05 -21.59
C GLN A 110 -10.40 14.68 -21.18
N VAL A 111 -10.79 14.14 -20.02
CA VAL A 111 -10.37 12.82 -19.55
C VAL A 111 -11.39 11.79 -19.99
N VAL A 112 -10.94 10.65 -20.53
CA VAL A 112 -11.84 9.55 -20.88
C VAL A 112 -12.27 8.84 -19.59
N LYS A 113 -13.58 8.80 -19.33
CA LYS A 113 -14.15 8.26 -18.08
C LYS A 113 -14.86 6.95 -18.37
N TYR A 114 -14.43 5.88 -17.70
CA TYR A 114 -15.13 4.60 -17.64
C TYR A 114 -15.74 4.47 -16.26
N VAL A 115 -17.01 4.09 -16.17
CA VAL A 115 -17.76 4.09 -14.92
C VAL A 115 -18.28 2.69 -14.68
N ILE A 116 -17.97 2.12 -13.51
CA ILE A 116 -18.39 0.80 -13.07
C ILE A 116 -19.18 0.99 -11.78
N SER A 117 -20.38 0.41 -11.73
CA SER A 117 -21.23 0.41 -10.54
C SER A 117 -21.47 -1.02 -10.06
N GLY A 118 -21.04 -1.33 -8.83
CA GLY A 118 -21.28 -2.63 -8.22
C GLY A 118 -20.49 -3.78 -8.87
N SER A 119 -21.13 -4.59 -9.70
CA SER A 119 -20.48 -5.73 -10.38
C SER A 119 -19.90 -5.31 -11.73
N TYR A 120 -18.66 -5.71 -12.01
CA TYR A 120 -17.96 -5.37 -13.25
C TYR A 120 -18.33 -6.25 -14.45
N GLU A 121 -19.07 -7.35 -14.24
CA GLU A 121 -19.27 -8.39 -15.27
C GLU A 121 -19.91 -7.84 -16.55
N ASP A 122 -20.88 -6.94 -16.43
CA ASP A 122 -21.59 -6.37 -17.58
C ASP A 122 -20.74 -5.35 -18.37
N ASP A 123 -19.81 -4.67 -17.70
CA ASP A 123 -18.98 -3.62 -18.29
C ASP A 123 -17.60 -4.10 -18.70
N ARG A 124 -17.19 -5.29 -18.25
CA ARG A 124 -15.92 -5.94 -18.54
C ARG A 124 -15.43 -5.80 -19.99
N PRO A 125 -16.24 -6.05 -21.05
CA PRO A 125 -15.76 -5.95 -22.43
C PRO A 125 -15.48 -4.52 -22.90
N LYS A 126 -15.97 -3.49 -22.19
CA LYS A 126 -15.82 -2.07 -22.55
C LYS A 126 -14.65 -1.41 -21.82
N LEU A 127 -14.14 -2.03 -20.77
CA LEU A 127 -13.10 -1.45 -19.93
C LEU A 127 -11.74 -1.51 -20.62
N PRO A 128 -10.95 -0.43 -20.58
CA PRO A 128 -9.58 -0.46 -21.08
C PRO A 128 -8.76 -1.41 -20.19
N ARG A 129 -7.85 -2.17 -20.80
CA ARG A 129 -6.88 -2.98 -20.03
C ARG A 129 -5.81 -2.11 -19.39
N ASP A 130 -5.47 -0.97 -19.99
CA ASP A 130 -4.37 -0.11 -19.56
C ASP A 130 -4.87 1.30 -19.21
N PRO A 131 -5.79 1.47 -18.23
CA PRO A 131 -6.18 2.81 -17.81
C PRO A 131 -5.02 3.51 -17.12
N SER A 132 -4.95 4.83 -17.27
CA SER A 132 -3.95 5.67 -16.60
C SER A 132 -4.19 5.71 -15.09
N VAL A 133 -5.47 5.74 -14.67
CA VAL A 133 -5.88 5.78 -13.27
C VAL A 133 -7.12 4.91 -13.03
N LEU A 134 -7.12 4.14 -11.94
CA LEU A 134 -8.28 3.45 -11.39
C LEU A 134 -8.65 4.08 -10.05
N LEU A 135 -9.86 4.63 -9.94
CA LEU A 135 -10.40 5.23 -8.74
C LEU A 135 -11.46 4.28 -8.17
N ILE A 136 -11.28 3.79 -6.95
CA ILE A 136 -12.20 2.85 -6.31
C ILE A 136 -12.83 3.53 -5.10
N HIS A 137 -14.15 3.54 -5.02
CA HIS A 137 -14.87 3.97 -3.85
C HIS A 137 -15.53 2.76 -3.19
N ALA A 138 -15.13 2.50 -1.95
CA ALA A 138 -15.60 1.38 -1.15
C ALA A 138 -17.08 1.48 -0.76
N GLY A 139 -17.63 2.69 -0.83
CA GLY A 139 -18.98 2.98 -0.37
C GLY A 139 -19.06 3.44 1.07
N ASN A 140 -20.24 3.96 1.43
CA ASN A 140 -20.52 4.47 2.78
C ASN A 140 -20.92 3.35 3.75
N ASP A 141 -21.46 2.26 3.22
CA ASP A 141 -21.86 1.07 3.98
C ASP A 141 -20.90 -0.04 3.65
N ALA A 142 -20.00 -0.40 4.55
CA ALA A 142 -19.02 -1.44 4.27
C ALA A 142 -19.54 -2.86 4.52
N VAL A 143 -20.81 -3.05 4.91
CA VAL A 143 -21.42 -4.37 5.11
C VAL A 143 -21.21 -5.25 3.87
N HIS A 144 -21.35 -4.69 2.67
CA HIS A 144 -21.18 -5.43 1.44
C HIS A 144 -19.72 -5.86 1.17
N LEU A 145 -18.73 -5.14 1.71
CA LEU A 145 -17.30 -5.47 1.56
C LEU A 145 -16.91 -6.71 2.38
N GLY A 146 -17.69 -7.04 3.41
CA GLY A 146 -17.52 -8.27 4.18
C GLY A 146 -17.95 -9.53 3.42
N HIS A 147 -18.69 -9.40 2.31
CA HIS A 147 -19.12 -10.55 1.54
C HIS A 147 -17.98 -11.10 0.67
N PRO A 148 -17.70 -12.42 0.73
CA PRO A 148 -16.67 -13.06 -0.07
C PRO A 148 -16.79 -12.79 -1.58
N GLU A 149 -18.03 -12.67 -2.08
CA GLU A 149 -18.29 -12.39 -3.50
C GLU A 149 -17.89 -10.96 -3.90
N THR A 150 -18.04 -9.97 -3.01
CA THR A 150 -17.58 -8.60 -3.27
C THR A 150 -16.05 -8.55 -3.34
N ILE A 151 -15.37 -9.21 -2.38
CA ILE A 151 -13.91 -9.30 -2.39
C ILE A 151 -13.44 -10.01 -3.65
N ARG A 152 -14.06 -11.15 -3.99
CA ARG A 152 -13.75 -11.90 -5.21
C ARG A 152 -13.96 -11.05 -6.46
N SER A 153 -15.07 -10.33 -6.54
CA SER A 153 -15.38 -9.42 -7.65
C SER A 153 -14.30 -8.36 -7.79
N LEU A 154 -13.94 -7.69 -6.69
CA LEU A 154 -12.87 -6.69 -6.68
C LEU A 154 -11.51 -7.26 -7.13
N VAL A 155 -11.13 -8.44 -6.64
CA VAL A 155 -9.90 -9.13 -7.07
C VAL A 155 -9.91 -9.39 -8.57
N LEU A 156 -11.04 -9.87 -9.10
CA LEU A 156 -11.17 -10.17 -10.53
C LEU A 156 -11.14 -8.89 -11.36
N THR A 157 -11.80 -7.81 -10.92
CA THR A 157 -11.75 -6.48 -11.54
C THR A 157 -10.33 -5.95 -11.60
N LEU A 158 -9.60 -5.98 -10.48
CA LEU A 158 -8.21 -5.51 -10.41
C LEU A 158 -7.28 -6.29 -11.35
N ARG A 159 -7.55 -7.59 -11.56
CA ARG A 159 -6.81 -8.43 -12.52
C ARG A 159 -7.10 -8.13 -13.99
N LEU A 160 -8.13 -7.34 -14.30
CA LEU A 160 -8.40 -6.90 -15.68
C LEU A 160 -7.42 -5.83 -16.15
N PHE A 161 -6.89 -5.06 -15.21
CA PHE A 161 -6.08 -3.89 -15.50
C PHE A 161 -4.59 -4.21 -15.49
N ASN A 162 -3.83 -3.37 -16.19
CA ASN A 162 -2.38 -3.39 -16.17
C ASN A 162 -1.88 -3.18 -14.75
N PRO A 163 -0.92 -4.00 -14.26
CA PRO A 163 -0.30 -3.77 -12.95
C PRO A 163 0.37 -2.40 -12.78
N ALA A 164 0.68 -1.70 -13.87
CA ALA A 164 1.23 -0.34 -13.87
C ALA A 164 0.16 0.77 -13.73
N THR A 165 -1.13 0.44 -13.73
CA THR A 165 -2.21 1.41 -13.53
C THR A 165 -2.13 2.03 -12.12
N ASN A 166 -2.21 3.36 -12.03
CA ASN A 166 -2.27 4.06 -10.75
C ASN A 166 -3.62 3.80 -10.08
N VAL A 167 -3.64 3.27 -8.84
CA VAL A 167 -4.88 2.99 -8.10
C VAL A 167 -5.05 3.97 -6.95
N LEU A 168 -6.17 4.67 -6.93
CA LEU A 168 -6.62 5.51 -5.82
C LEU A 168 -7.84 4.87 -5.17
N VAL A 169 -7.79 4.66 -3.86
CA VAL A 169 -8.88 4.01 -3.10
C VAL A 169 -9.44 5.00 -2.08
N PHE A 170 -10.75 5.23 -2.16
CA PHE A 170 -11.52 6.02 -1.20
C PHE A 170 -12.28 5.08 -0.29
N VAL A 171 -11.95 5.14 1.00
CA VAL A 171 -12.59 4.36 2.06
C VAL A 171 -13.15 5.29 3.11
N ASN A 172 -14.35 4.99 3.59
CA ASN A 172 -14.87 5.64 4.78
C ASN A 172 -14.25 4.97 6.02
N GLN A 173 -13.38 5.69 6.72
CA GLN A 173 -12.67 5.15 7.89
C GLN A 173 -13.56 4.96 9.12
N SER A 174 -14.77 5.53 9.15
CA SER A 174 -15.69 5.29 10.26
C SER A 174 -16.24 3.85 10.29
N ASP A 175 -16.02 3.08 9.21
CA ASP A 175 -16.55 1.74 9.07
C ASP A 175 -15.45 0.66 9.17
N GLU A 176 -15.61 -0.24 10.14
CA GLU A 176 -14.71 -1.36 10.43
C GLU A 176 -14.47 -2.24 9.19
N LEU A 177 -15.48 -2.44 8.34
CA LEU A 177 -15.35 -3.32 7.18
C LEU A 177 -14.66 -2.62 6.00
N CYS A 178 -14.71 -1.27 5.92
CA CYS A 178 -13.95 -0.49 4.93
C CYS A 178 -12.45 -0.63 5.16
N MET A 179 -12.03 -0.75 6.42
CA MET A 179 -10.65 -1.04 6.75
C MET A 179 -10.26 -2.41 6.19
N LYS A 180 -11.05 -3.47 6.41
CA LYS A 180 -10.81 -4.80 5.83
C LYS A 180 -10.64 -4.74 4.31
N LEU A 181 -11.42 -3.89 3.62
CA LEU A 181 -11.22 -3.65 2.19
C LEU A 181 -9.86 -3.02 1.88
N THR A 182 -9.44 -1.98 2.61
CA THR A 182 -8.09 -1.42 2.47
C THR A 182 -7.04 -2.51 2.64
N GLY A 183 -7.20 -3.37 3.64
CA GLY A 183 -6.33 -4.52 3.82
C GLY A 183 -6.40 -5.51 2.65
N CYS A 184 -7.59 -5.86 2.14
CA CYS A 184 -7.74 -6.72 0.99
C CYS A 184 -7.12 -6.11 -0.27
N VAL A 185 -7.32 -4.82 -0.54
CA VAL A 185 -6.70 -4.12 -1.67
C VAL A 185 -5.19 -4.08 -1.51
N LEU A 186 -4.69 -3.70 -0.33
CA LEU A 186 -3.25 -3.77 -0.03
C LEU A 186 -2.71 -5.19 -0.18
N TRP A 187 -3.46 -6.22 0.20
CA TRP A 187 -3.09 -7.62 0.05
C TRP A 187 -3.09 -8.06 -1.42
N ILE A 188 -4.05 -7.62 -2.22
CA ILE A 188 -4.09 -7.89 -3.66
C ILE A 188 -2.93 -7.20 -4.37
N LEU A 189 -2.66 -5.93 -4.01
CA LEU A 189 -1.50 -5.18 -4.48
C LEU A 189 -0.18 -5.81 -4.00
N TYR A 190 -0.16 -6.39 -2.81
CA TYR A 190 1.00 -7.09 -2.24
C TYR A 190 1.26 -8.45 -2.90
N THR A 191 0.20 -9.16 -3.30
CA THR A 191 0.30 -10.49 -3.94
C THR A 191 0.51 -10.43 -5.44
N THR A 192 0.20 -9.30 -6.08
CA THR A 192 0.66 -9.02 -7.44
C THR A 192 2.17 -8.78 -7.40
N LYS A 193 2.93 -9.38 -8.32
CA LYS A 193 4.40 -9.23 -8.35
C LYS A 193 4.74 -7.77 -8.64
N VAL A 194 5.13 -7.03 -7.61
CA VAL A 194 5.67 -5.69 -7.73
C VAL A 194 7.17 -5.80 -7.49
N THR A 195 7.95 -5.72 -8.56
CA THR A 195 9.40 -5.58 -8.42
C THR A 195 9.70 -4.12 -8.08
N VAL A 196 10.21 -3.83 -6.88
CA VAL A 196 10.53 -2.44 -6.53
C VAL A 196 11.96 -2.14 -6.93
N SER A 197 12.10 -1.30 -7.95
CA SER A 197 13.31 -0.51 -8.18
C SER A 197 13.10 0.88 -7.60
N PHE A 198 14.15 1.51 -7.04
CA PHE A 198 14.16 2.93 -6.70
C PHE A 198 13.53 3.74 -7.84
N ASN A 199 12.32 4.27 -7.62
CA ASN A 199 11.65 5.07 -8.64
C ASN A 199 11.99 6.55 -8.40
N PRO A 200 12.79 7.19 -9.28
CA PRO A 200 13.09 8.61 -9.16
C PRO A 200 11.82 9.49 -9.19
N GLU A 201 10.73 9.01 -9.79
CA GLU A 201 9.43 9.68 -9.79
C GLU A 201 8.79 9.70 -8.41
N ALA A 202 8.97 8.64 -7.60
CA ALA A 202 8.47 8.60 -6.24
C ALA A 202 9.19 9.65 -5.37
N LEU A 203 10.51 9.79 -5.54
CA LEU A 203 11.28 10.85 -4.88
C LEU A 203 10.78 12.25 -5.29
N ASP A 204 10.64 12.51 -6.59
CA ASP A 204 10.15 13.81 -7.10
C ASP A 204 8.74 14.11 -6.58
N TYR A 205 7.85 13.11 -6.57
CA TYR A 205 6.50 13.25 -6.03
C TYR A 205 6.50 13.65 -4.55
N VAL A 206 7.33 13.02 -3.72
CA VAL A 206 7.41 13.31 -2.28
C VAL A 206 7.93 14.72 -2.05
N LEU A 207 9.00 15.11 -2.76
CA LEU A 207 9.56 16.45 -2.65
C LEU A 207 8.54 17.52 -3.07
N ARG A 208 7.77 17.27 -4.13
CA ARG A 208 6.69 18.19 -4.55
C ARG A 208 5.54 18.25 -3.55
N THR A 209 5.16 17.13 -2.96
CA THR A 209 4.14 17.08 -1.91
C THR A 209 4.57 17.93 -0.71
N ILE A 210 5.81 17.77 -0.24
CA ILE A 210 6.36 18.56 0.86
C ILE A 210 6.44 20.04 0.47
N ALA A 211 6.90 20.36 -0.74
CA ALA A 211 6.97 21.74 -1.23
C ALA A 211 5.59 22.39 -1.36
N TYR A 212 4.57 21.63 -1.76
CA TYR A 212 3.18 22.08 -1.81
C TYR A 212 2.66 22.38 -0.39
N LEU A 213 2.83 21.44 0.54
CA LEU A 213 2.40 21.63 1.92
C LEU A 213 3.07 22.86 2.55
N LYS A 214 4.36 23.06 2.28
CA LYS A 214 5.09 24.27 2.70
C LYS A 214 4.51 25.56 2.13
N ARG A 215 3.92 25.53 0.93
CA ARG A 215 3.33 26.72 0.31
C ARG A 215 1.94 27.03 0.87
N VAL A 216 1.20 26.00 1.24
CA VAL A 216 -0.18 26.13 1.74
C VAL A 216 -0.19 26.44 3.24
N ASP A 217 0.71 25.83 3.99
CA ASP A 217 0.88 26.10 5.42
C ASP A 217 1.70 27.38 5.60
N SER A 218 1.16 28.35 6.34
CA SER A 218 1.87 29.60 6.67
C SER A 218 2.90 29.42 7.79
N GLY A 219 2.89 28.25 8.46
CA GLY A 219 3.81 27.89 9.52
C GLY A 219 5.15 27.33 9.06
N VAL A 220 6.00 27.01 10.04
CA VAL A 220 7.24 26.26 9.80
C VAL A 220 6.87 24.81 9.55
N LEU A 221 7.04 24.37 8.30
CA LEU A 221 6.79 22.98 7.94
C LEU A 221 7.74 22.06 8.72
N SER A 222 7.17 21.10 9.45
CA SER A 222 7.92 20.08 10.17
C SER A 222 7.58 18.69 9.65
N CYS A 223 8.62 17.89 9.43
CA CYS A 223 8.49 16.52 8.92
C CYS A 223 9.17 15.54 9.88
N VAL A 224 8.48 14.45 10.19
CA VAL A 224 9.05 13.30 10.91
C VAL A 224 9.35 12.21 9.89
N PHE A 225 10.57 11.70 9.88
CA PHE A 225 11.05 10.63 9.01
C PHE A 225 11.33 9.42 9.89
N TYR A 226 10.51 8.38 9.76
CA TYR A 226 10.61 7.16 10.53
C TYR A 226 11.09 6.02 9.64
N ASP A 227 12.35 5.63 9.81
CA ASP A 227 12.92 4.48 9.13
C ASP A 227 12.87 3.25 10.04
N LEU A 228 12.05 2.27 9.65
CA LEU A 228 11.88 0.99 10.34
C LEU A 228 12.94 -0.04 9.92
N THR A 229 13.84 0.30 8.98
CA THR A 229 14.93 -0.60 8.61
C THR A 229 15.87 -0.85 9.80
N LEU A 230 16.08 -2.12 10.12
CA LEU A 230 17.04 -2.52 11.16
C LEU A 230 18.49 -2.46 10.68
N GLN A 231 18.71 -2.49 9.36
CA GLN A 231 20.02 -2.48 8.72
C GLN A 231 20.07 -1.38 7.66
N HIS A 232 21.18 -0.64 7.60
CA HIS A 232 21.40 0.46 6.65
C HIS A 232 20.31 1.54 6.70
N THR A 233 20.07 2.08 7.90
CA THR A 233 19.14 3.20 8.08
C THR A 233 19.46 4.33 7.13
N PHE A 234 18.44 4.81 6.41
CA PHE A 234 18.51 5.85 5.41
C PHE A 234 19.39 5.54 4.19
N ASP A 235 19.74 4.29 3.91
CA ASP A 235 20.23 3.89 2.58
C ASP A 235 19.07 3.54 1.64
N ASN A 236 18.07 4.42 1.61
CA ASN A 236 16.81 4.23 0.91
C ASN A 236 16.22 5.59 0.49
N ILE A 237 14.96 5.59 0.05
CA ILE A 237 14.28 6.81 -0.41
C ILE A 237 14.25 7.91 0.67
N LEU A 238 14.13 7.58 1.97
CA LEU A 238 14.18 8.60 3.02
C LEU A 238 15.55 9.27 3.07
N GLY A 239 16.64 8.51 2.89
CA GLY A 239 17.97 9.09 2.80
C GLY A 239 18.11 10.07 1.63
N ALA A 240 17.56 9.72 0.47
CA ALA A 240 17.53 10.61 -0.69
C ALA A 240 16.69 11.88 -0.42
N ILE A 241 15.54 11.74 0.25
CA ILE A 241 14.69 12.86 0.64
C ILE A 241 15.42 13.77 1.65
N LEU A 242 16.04 13.20 2.68
CA LEU A 242 16.78 13.94 3.72
C LEU A 242 17.96 14.73 3.14
N LYS A 243 18.62 14.21 2.10
CA LYS A 243 19.73 14.87 1.40
C LYS A 243 19.28 15.91 0.35
N SER A 244 17.98 16.02 0.08
CA SER A 244 17.47 16.93 -0.95
C SER A 244 17.56 18.39 -0.50
N PRO A 245 18.24 19.28 -1.26
CA PRO A 245 18.37 20.69 -0.92
C PRO A 245 17.02 21.43 -0.96
N GLN A 246 16.01 20.85 -1.63
CA GLN A 246 14.65 21.41 -1.63
C GLN A 246 14.03 21.45 -0.23
N LEU A 247 14.55 20.65 0.70
CA LEU A 247 14.06 20.55 2.07
C LEU A 247 14.93 21.30 3.09
N ASP A 248 15.88 22.14 2.68
CA ASP A 248 16.79 22.85 3.61
C ASP A 248 16.06 23.71 4.64
N GLN A 249 14.88 24.23 4.28
CA GLN A 249 14.05 25.07 5.14
C GLN A 249 12.98 24.29 5.93
N VAL A 250 12.92 22.96 5.80
CA VAL A 250 11.97 22.10 6.50
C VAL A 250 12.63 21.58 7.78
N VAL A 251 11.94 21.66 8.90
CA VAL A 251 12.40 21.08 10.16
C VAL A 251 12.25 19.56 10.08
N LYS A 252 13.35 18.83 10.26
CA LYS A 252 13.40 17.37 10.08
C LYS A 252 13.62 16.69 11.42
N TYR A 253 12.73 15.77 11.77
CA TYR A 253 12.88 14.85 12.89
C TYR A 253 13.11 13.47 12.31
N VAL A 254 14.13 12.76 12.78
CA VAL A 254 14.54 11.48 12.21
C VAL A 254 14.48 10.44 13.31
N ILE A 255 13.71 9.38 13.07
CA ILE A 255 13.57 8.23 13.97
C ILE A 255 14.22 7.05 13.25
N SER A 256 15.26 6.49 13.86
CA SER A 256 15.94 5.28 13.38
C SER A 256 15.76 4.15 14.38
N GLY A 257 15.02 3.10 14.00
CA GLY A 257 14.82 1.94 14.88
C GLY A 257 13.82 2.19 16.01
N SER A 258 14.25 2.06 17.27
CA SER A 258 13.36 2.18 18.45
C SER A 258 13.05 3.66 18.75
N TYR A 259 11.78 4.04 18.70
CA TYR A 259 11.32 5.42 18.96
C TYR A 259 11.45 5.88 20.42
N GLU A 260 11.75 4.98 21.36
CA GLU A 260 11.77 5.27 22.82
C GLU A 260 12.71 6.43 23.17
N ASP A 261 13.89 6.48 22.54
CA ASP A 261 14.93 7.48 22.86
C ASP A 261 14.64 8.87 22.28
N ASP A 262 13.89 8.93 21.17
CA ASP A 262 13.59 10.18 20.45
C ASP A 262 12.22 10.76 20.79
N ARG A 263 11.35 9.96 21.43
CA ARG A 263 9.99 10.34 21.84
C ARG A 263 9.86 11.74 22.45
N PRO A 264 10.69 12.19 23.41
CA PRO A 264 10.52 13.52 24.02
C PRO A 264 10.88 14.69 23.09
N LYS A 265 11.56 14.44 21.97
CA LYS A 265 12.01 15.46 21.02
C LYS A 265 11.06 15.62 19.84
N LEU A 266 10.14 14.69 19.63
CA LEU A 266 9.24 14.69 18.50
C LEU A 266 8.13 15.74 18.67
N PRO A 267 7.79 16.51 17.62
CA PRO A 267 6.68 17.43 17.67
C PRO A 267 5.39 16.62 17.80
N ARG A 268 4.40 17.14 18.56
CA ARG A 268 3.05 16.56 18.58
C ARG A 268 2.32 16.78 17.27
N ASP A 269 2.54 17.91 16.62
CA ASP A 269 1.78 18.32 15.44
C ASP A 269 2.70 18.48 14.21
N PRO A 270 3.37 17.41 13.74
CA PRO A 270 4.14 17.51 12.51
C PRO A 270 3.22 17.70 11.31
N SER A 271 3.68 18.49 10.34
CA SER A 271 2.96 18.71 9.08
C SER A 271 2.88 17.42 8.25
N VAL A 272 3.93 16.59 8.30
CA VAL A 272 4.01 15.29 7.61
C VAL A 272 4.79 14.27 8.43
N LEU A 273 4.29 13.03 8.49
CA LEU A 273 5.01 11.85 8.96
C LEU A 273 5.30 10.93 7.77
N LEU A 274 6.57 10.70 7.47
CA LEU A 274 7.04 9.80 6.44
C LEU A 274 7.57 8.52 7.09
N ILE A 275 6.98 7.37 6.78
CA ILE A 275 7.35 6.08 7.36
C ILE A 275 7.93 5.22 6.24
N HIS A 276 9.16 4.77 6.38
CA HIS A 276 9.74 3.77 5.50
C HIS A 276 9.81 2.45 6.23
N ALA A 277 9.00 1.50 5.77
CA ALA A 277 8.97 0.16 6.32
C ALA A 277 10.31 -0.56 6.13
N GLY A 278 11.04 -0.29 5.04
CA GLY A 278 12.22 -1.08 4.69
C GLY A 278 11.95 -2.12 3.62
N ASN A 279 12.99 -2.91 3.32
CA ASN A 279 13.02 -3.85 2.20
C ASN A 279 12.30 -5.17 2.49
N ASP A 280 12.12 -5.49 3.77
CA ASP A 280 11.52 -6.75 4.18
C ASP A 280 10.20 -6.48 4.88
N ALA A 281 9.07 -6.48 4.16
CA ALA A 281 7.77 -6.32 4.80
C ALA A 281 7.51 -7.32 5.94
N VAL A 282 8.25 -8.44 6.04
CA VAL A 282 8.07 -9.45 7.11
C VAL A 282 8.19 -8.83 8.51
N HIS A 283 9.09 -7.87 8.74
CA HIS A 283 9.26 -7.29 10.08
C HIS A 283 8.08 -6.40 10.52
N LEU A 284 7.29 -5.86 9.59
CA LEU A 284 6.04 -5.16 9.92
C LEU A 284 4.99 -6.12 10.51
N GLY A 285 5.16 -7.43 10.35
CA GLY A 285 4.32 -8.46 10.96
C GLY A 285 4.70 -8.84 12.38
N HIS A 286 5.88 -8.42 12.85
CA HIS A 286 6.28 -8.70 14.22
C HIS A 286 5.43 -7.86 15.20
N PRO A 287 4.79 -8.50 16.21
CA PRO A 287 3.94 -7.81 17.19
C PRO A 287 4.62 -6.61 17.85
N GLU A 288 5.94 -6.67 18.05
CA GLU A 288 6.74 -5.60 18.62
C GLU A 288 6.85 -4.39 17.69
N THR A 289 7.13 -4.60 16.40
CA THR A 289 7.14 -3.53 15.38
C THR A 289 5.78 -2.84 15.30
N ILE A 290 4.72 -3.64 15.28
CA ILE A 290 3.34 -3.14 15.21
C ILE A 290 3.03 -2.30 16.43
N ARG A 291 3.32 -2.83 17.62
CA ARG A 291 3.13 -2.11 18.88
C ARG A 291 3.92 -0.80 18.90
N SER A 292 5.18 -0.84 18.47
CA SER A 292 6.05 0.34 18.35
C SER A 292 5.44 1.39 17.43
N LEU A 293 4.97 0.97 16.25
CA LEU A 293 4.36 1.85 15.26
C LEU A 293 3.06 2.47 15.80
N VAL A 294 2.18 1.68 16.44
CA VAL A 294 0.96 2.19 17.10
C VAL A 294 1.30 3.23 18.16
N LEU A 295 2.25 2.91 19.03
CA LEU A 295 2.65 3.82 20.10
C LEU A 295 3.24 5.11 19.56
N THR A 296 4.03 5.03 18.48
CA THR A 296 4.60 6.19 17.79
C THR A 296 3.51 7.03 17.15
N LEU A 297 2.58 6.43 16.42
CA LEU A 297 1.47 7.14 15.76
C LEU A 297 0.57 7.86 16.77
N ARG A 298 0.36 7.28 17.95
CA ARG A 298 -0.39 7.90 19.06
C ARG A 298 0.30 9.13 19.67
N LEU A 299 1.56 9.40 19.36
CA LEU A 299 2.23 10.62 19.81
C LEU A 299 1.82 11.84 19.00
N PHE A 300 1.40 11.62 17.76
CA PHE A 300 1.11 12.68 16.82
C PHE A 300 -0.36 13.08 16.84
N ASN A 301 -0.62 14.30 16.39
CA ASN A 301 -1.96 14.75 16.08
C ASN A 301 -2.59 13.78 15.09
N PRO A 302 -3.83 13.32 15.34
CA PRO A 302 -4.56 12.53 14.37
C PRO A 302 -4.56 13.18 12.98
N ALA A 303 -4.65 14.51 12.86
CA ALA A 303 -4.67 15.25 11.60
C ALA A 303 -3.35 15.31 10.84
N THR A 304 -2.26 14.75 11.36
CA THR A 304 -0.98 14.69 10.66
C THR A 304 -1.09 13.85 9.39
N ASN A 305 -0.59 14.39 8.27
CA ASN A 305 -0.49 13.65 7.02
C ASN A 305 0.56 12.53 7.14
N VAL A 306 0.17 11.28 6.88
CA VAL A 306 1.08 10.13 6.93
C VAL A 306 1.34 9.58 5.53
N LEU A 307 2.62 9.46 5.17
CA LEU A 307 3.06 8.86 3.92
C LEU A 307 3.91 7.62 4.22
N VAL A 308 3.49 6.46 3.70
CA VAL A 308 4.15 5.18 3.99
C VAL A 308 4.82 4.64 2.73
N PHE A 309 6.12 4.36 2.83
CA PHE A 309 6.92 3.71 1.80
C PHE A 309 7.18 2.26 2.20
N VAL A 310 6.90 1.34 1.30
CA VAL A 310 7.21 -0.07 1.45
C VAL A 310 8.08 -0.47 0.27
N ASN A 311 9.29 -0.96 0.56
CA ASN A 311 10.18 -1.47 -0.49
C ASN A 311 9.96 -2.98 -0.60
N GLN A 312 9.82 -3.49 -1.82
CA GLN A 312 9.58 -4.91 -2.09
C GLN A 312 10.74 -5.44 -2.90
N SER A 313 11.72 -6.03 -2.22
CA SER A 313 12.83 -6.74 -2.87
C SER A 313 12.44 -8.18 -3.23
N ASP A 314 12.75 -8.59 -4.46
CA ASP A 314 12.36 -9.87 -5.09
C ASP A 314 13.08 -11.13 -4.56
N GLU A 315 14.10 -11.00 -3.71
CA GLU A 315 15.15 -12.04 -3.66
C GLU A 315 14.88 -13.30 -2.81
N LEU A 316 13.74 -13.44 -2.14
CA LEU A 316 13.46 -14.65 -1.35
C LEU A 316 12.49 -15.65 -1.99
N LEU A 317 12.05 -15.44 -3.25
CA LEU A 317 10.85 -16.12 -3.74
C LEU A 317 11.00 -17.35 -4.65
N PHE A 318 12.18 -17.75 -5.18
CA PHE A 318 12.28 -19.01 -5.93
C PHE A 318 13.68 -19.68 -5.93
N PRO A 319 13.82 -20.95 -5.52
CA PRO A 319 14.82 -21.82 -6.11
C PRO A 319 14.29 -22.33 -7.46
N THR A 320 14.87 -21.86 -8.57
CA THR A 320 14.65 -22.46 -9.89
C THR A 320 15.23 -23.88 -9.89
N ARG A 321 14.37 -24.90 -9.84
CA ARG A 321 14.76 -26.28 -10.15
C ARG A 321 14.22 -26.68 -11.51
N GLY A 322 15.15 -27.00 -12.41
CA GLY A 322 14.87 -27.62 -13.70
C GLY A 322 14.22 -28.99 -13.53
N MET A 323 13.14 -29.22 -14.28
CA MET A 323 12.57 -30.54 -14.48
C MET A 323 13.16 -31.16 -15.74
N SER A 324 13.83 -32.30 -15.55
CA SER A 324 14.20 -33.22 -16.61
C SER A 324 12.95 -33.86 -17.22
N THR A 325 12.97 -33.88 -18.54
CA THR A 325 12.08 -34.48 -19.54
C THR A 325 11.33 -35.78 -19.20
N GLY A 326 10.06 -35.83 -19.61
CA GLY A 326 9.33 -37.05 -19.94
C GLY A 326 7.93 -36.81 -20.51
N TRP A 327 7.78 -36.97 -21.84
CA TRP A 327 6.53 -37.20 -22.62
C TRP A 327 5.73 -36.01 -23.22
N THR A 328 6.15 -35.63 -24.43
CA THR A 328 5.43 -35.25 -25.69
C THR A 328 4.11 -34.45 -25.75
N LYS A 329 4.26 -33.19 -26.24
CA LYS A 329 3.56 -32.48 -27.35
C LYS A 329 2.03 -32.55 -27.52
N ARG A 330 1.36 -31.40 -27.40
CA ARG A 330 0.69 -30.66 -28.51
C ARG A 330 0.21 -29.26 -28.06
N HIS A 331 0.61 -28.23 -28.83
CA HIS A 331 0.28 -26.79 -28.75
C HIS A 331 0.73 -26.11 -27.43
N GLY A 332 1.50 -25.03 -27.39
CA GLY A 332 1.76 -23.92 -28.31
C GLY A 332 1.71 -22.66 -27.43
N PHE A 333 2.83 -21.92 -27.37
CA PHE A 333 3.12 -20.74 -26.53
C PHE A 333 3.67 -21.02 -25.11
N SER A 334 4.99 -20.91 -25.01
CA SER A 334 5.72 -20.67 -23.76
C SER A 334 6.45 -19.33 -23.87
N THR A 335 6.00 -18.34 -23.11
CA THR A 335 6.77 -17.13 -22.80
C THR A 335 6.57 -16.82 -21.32
N PRO A 336 7.64 -16.78 -20.50
CA PRO A 336 7.54 -16.31 -19.12
C PRO A 336 7.58 -14.77 -19.13
N TRP A 337 6.45 -14.13 -18.89
CA TRP A 337 6.41 -12.69 -18.68
C TRP A 337 6.78 -12.40 -17.22
N LEU A 338 8.01 -11.92 -17.03
CA LEU A 338 8.44 -11.19 -15.83
C LEU A 338 7.83 -9.79 -15.93
N LEU A 339 7.00 -9.42 -14.96
CA LEU A 339 6.36 -8.11 -14.88
C LEU A 339 6.78 -7.43 -13.58
N SER A 340 7.28 -6.22 -13.75
CA SER A 340 7.67 -5.26 -12.73
C SER A 340 6.55 -4.24 -12.50
N ALA A 341 6.33 -3.78 -11.28
CA ALA A 341 5.34 -2.74 -10.99
C ALA A 341 5.94 -1.62 -10.13
N ASN A 342 5.41 -0.41 -10.31
CA ASN A 342 5.63 0.74 -9.45
C ASN A 342 4.28 1.04 -8.76
N ILE A 343 4.22 1.09 -7.44
CA ILE A 343 3.03 1.52 -6.70
C ILE A 343 3.39 2.74 -5.86
N LEU A 344 2.62 3.82 -6.03
CA LEU A 344 2.55 4.95 -5.11
C LEU A 344 1.26 4.80 -4.28
N VAL A 345 1.37 4.38 -3.02
CA VAL A 345 0.25 4.39 -2.08
C VAL A 345 0.19 5.77 -1.42
N VAL A 346 -0.75 6.61 -1.85
CA VAL A 346 -1.13 7.84 -1.14
C VAL A 346 -2.41 7.59 -0.37
N ILE A 347 -2.29 7.36 0.94
CA ILE A 347 -3.45 7.37 1.85
C ILE A 347 -3.63 8.81 2.32
N CYS A 348 -4.43 9.59 1.60
CA CYS A 348 -4.91 10.89 2.10
C CYS A 348 -5.94 10.64 3.21
N THR A 349 -5.51 10.72 4.46
CA THR A 349 -6.43 10.85 5.59
C THR A 349 -6.32 12.28 6.11
N VAL A 350 -7.38 13.06 5.97
CA VAL A 350 -7.49 14.38 6.61
C VAL A 350 -8.46 14.20 7.77
N TYR A 351 -7.97 14.42 8.99
CA TYR A 351 -8.75 14.23 10.20
C TYR A 351 -9.26 15.57 10.72
N SER A 352 -10.52 15.60 11.15
CA SER A 352 -11.08 16.70 11.95
C SER A 352 -11.89 16.11 13.09
N LEU A 353 -11.46 16.33 14.33
CA LEU A 353 -12.22 15.97 15.52
C LEU A 353 -12.79 17.24 16.15
N TYR A 354 -14.11 17.33 16.28
CA TYR A 354 -14.76 18.27 17.18
C TYR A 354 -14.66 17.76 18.62
N SER A 355 -14.26 18.63 19.55
CA SER A 355 -14.33 18.37 20.98
C SER A 355 -15.77 18.39 21.48
N ALA A 356 -16.15 17.41 22.30
CA ALA A 356 -17.23 17.54 23.29
C ALA A 356 -16.61 17.87 24.65
#